data_AF-A0AAX3S872-F1
#
_entry.id   AF-A0AAX3S872-F1
#
_cell.length_a   1.000
_cell.length_b   1.000
_cell.length_c   1.000
_cell.angle_alpha   90.00
_cell.angle_beta   90.00
_cell.angle_gamma   90.00
#
_symmetry.space_group_name_H-M   'P 1'
#
loop_
_entity.id
_entity.type
_entity.pdbx_description
1 polymer ?
#
loop_
_entity_poly.entity_id
_entity_poly.type
_entity_poly.pdbx_seq_one_letter_code
_entity_poly.pdbx_strand_id
1 'polypeptide(L)'
;MHEGVASQRGMALVLSLIFLAIVTILSVSSMQGALTQDRMASSQRDHTVAFQAAEAALRDAENQLQNGTTPATGWVTYTMNVEQLSRNPRYQVQALGFTGSYSNNERGEVREELYRIEAQGFGSSEDTSVTLETLYVRQQQAEVITP
;
A
#
# COMPACT_ATOMS: atom_id res chain seq x y z
N MET A 1 61.60 32.95 -48.56
CA MET A 1 60.87 33.14 -47.30
C MET A 1 60.03 31.88 -47.11
N HIS A 2 60.43 30.97 -46.21
CA HIS A 2 59.73 29.70 -45.95
C HIS A 2 59.07 29.81 -44.58
N GLU A 3 57.76 30.02 -44.55
CA GLU A 3 56.97 29.97 -43.33
C GLU A 3 56.72 28.51 -42.97
N GLY A 4 57.32 28.06 -41.86
CA GLY A 4 57.17 26.71 -41.35
C GLY A 4 55.79 26.53 -40.73
N VAL A 5 54.90 25.82 -41.44
CA VAL A 5 53.60 25.42 -40.91
C VAL A 5 53.84 24.28 -39.91
N ALA A 6 53.83 24.63 -38.63
CA ALA A 6 54.07 23.71 -37.53
C ALA A 6 52.99 22.61 -37.47
N SER A 7 53.45 21.36 -37.41
CA SER A 7 52.64 20.16 -37.26
C SER A 7 51.94 20.14 -35.90
N GLN A 8 50.64 20.49 -35.87
CA GLN A 8 49.76 20.38 -34.69
C GLN A 8 48.83 19.15 -34.74
N ARG A 9 49.28 18.04 -35.35
CA ARG A 9 48.44 16.83 -35.51
C ARG A 9 48.22 16.01 -34.23
N GLY A 10 48.95 16.30 -33.14
CA GLY A 10 48.78 15.60 -31.85
C GLY A 10 47.72 16.22 -30.92
N MET A 11 47.57 17.55 -30.94
CA MET A 11 46.68 18.26 -30.00
C MET A 11 45.19 18.05 -30.30
N ALA A 12 44.83 17.86 -31.57
CA ALA A 12 43.44 17.65 -31.97
C ALA A 12 42.83 16.39 -31.33
N LEU A 13 43.57 15.28 -31.27
CA LEU A 13 43.11 14.04 -30.63
C LEU A 13 42.88 14.21 -29.13
N VAL A 14 43.78 14.92 -28.45
CA VAL A 14 43.68 15.18 -27.01
C VAL A 14 42.45 16.04 -26.71
N LEU A 15 42.24 17.10 -27.50
CA LEU A 15 41.06 17.96 -27.37
C LEU A 15 39.77 17.19 -27.65
N SER A 16 39.72 16.38 -28.70
CA SER A 16 38.55 15.53 -29.00
C SER A 16 38.24 14.56 -27.86
N LEU A 17 39.26 13.95 -27.25
CA LEU A 17 39.07 13.04 -26.12
C LEU A 17 38.53 13.77 -24.88
N ILE A 18 39.02 14.98 -24.60
CA ILE A 18 38.52 15.81 -23.49
C ILE A 18 37.06 16.19 -23.73
N PHE A 19 36.70 16.66 -24.92
CA PHE A 19 35.31 16.97 -25.27
C PHE A 19 34.40 15.74 -25.16
N LEU A 20 34.84 14.58 -25.68
CA LEU A 20 34.09 13.33 -25.57
C LEU A 20 33.88 12.92 -24.10
N ALA A 21 34.92 13.02 -23.27
CA ALA A 21 34.86 12.69 -21.85
C ALA A 21 33.88 13.61 -21.10
N ILE A 22 33.91 14.92 -21.36
CA ILE A 22 32.97 15.89 -20.78
C ILE A 22 31.53 15.53 -21.16
N VAL A 23 31.24 15.31 -22.45
CA VAL A 23 29.90 14.94 -22.91
C VAL A 23 29.44 13.63 -22.26
N THR A 24 30.32 12.64 -22.14
CA THR A 24 29.99 11.34 -21.53
C THR A 24 29.63 11.49 -20.05
N ILE A 25 30.39 12.26 -19.27
CA ILE A 25 30.10 12.49 -17.85
C ILE A 25 28.76 13.23 -17.69
N LEU A 26 28.49 14.24 -18.52
CA LEU A 26 27.21 14.97 -18.51
C LEU A 26 26.03 14.05 -18.86
N SER A 27 26.19 13.17 -19.86
CA SER A 27 25.16 12.19 -20.25
C SER A 27 24.90 11.16 -19.15
N VAL A 28 25.94 10.60 -18.53
CA VAL A 28 25.81 9.58 -17.47
C VAL A 28 25.13 10.15 -16.22
N SER A 29 25.41 11.41 -15.85
CA SER A 29 24.78 12.09 -14.72
C SER A 29 23.26 12.20 -14.88
N SER A 30 22.78 12.53 -16.09
CA SER A 30 21.35 12.60 -16.41
C SER A 30 20.65 11.22 -16.31
N MET A 31 21.31 10.15 -16.76
CA MET A 31 20.77 8.79 -16.70
C MET A 31 20.61 8.27 -15.26
N GLN A 32 21.51 8.64 -14.34
CA GLN A 32 21.41 8.23 -12.93
C GLN A 32 20.18 8.85 -12.22
N GLY A 33 19.82 10.08 -12.58
CA GLY A 33 18.60 10.73 -12.09
C GLY A 33 17.32 10.01 -12.54
N ALA A 34 17.24 9.65 -13.82
CA ALA A 34 16.09 8.94 -14.39
C ALA A 34 15.85 7.57 -13.72
N LEU A 35 16.91 6.78 -13.50
CA LEU A 35 16.80 5.49 -12.83
C LEU A 35 16.32 5.59 -11.38
N THR A 36 16.63 6.69 -10.69
CA THR A 36 16.18 6.92 -9.31
C THR A 36 14.69 7.27 -9.27
N GLN A 37 14.23 8.09 -10.23
CA GLN A 37 12.84 8.48 -10.35
C GLN A 37 11.95 7.29 -10.76
N ASP A 38 12.44 6.41 -11.64
CA ASP A 38 11.74 5.18 -12.02
C ASP A 38 11.52 4.23 -10.83
N ARG A 39 12.53 4.07 -9.96
CA ARG A 39 12.41 3.25 -8.73
C ARG A 39 11.46 3.87 -7.70
N MET A 40 11.45 5.20 -7.57
CA MET A 40 10.49 5.88 -6.70
C MET A 40 9.06 5.70 -7.22
N ALA A 41 8.86 5.83 -8.53
CA ALA A 41 7.56 5.61 -9.17
C ALA A 41 7.07 4.18 -9.01
N SER A 42 7.96 3.18 -9.13
CA SER A 42 7.60 1.77 -8.91
C SER A 42 7.25 1.49 -7.46
N SER A 43 8.05 1.98 -6.50
CA SER A 43 7.77 1.84 -5.06
C SER A 43 6.45 2.50 -4.66
N GLN A 44 6.16 3.69 -5.19
CA GLN A 44 4.93 4.40 -4.90
C GLN A 44 3.71 3.67 -5.45
N ARG A 45 3.81 3.14 -6.67
CA ARG A 45 2.75 2.30 -7.26
C ARG A 45 2.52 1.06 -6.41
N ASP A 46 3.57 0.43 -5.92
CA ASP A 46 3.49 -0.77 -5.10
C ASP A 46 2.77 -0.52 -3.77
N HIS A 47 3.07 0.60 -3.12
CA HIS A 47 2.35 1.06 -1.92
C HIS A 47 0.87 1.30 -2.19
N THR A 48 0.52 1.89 -3.35
CA THR A 48 -0.89 2.10 -3.72
C THR A 48 -1.62 0.77 -3.88
N VAL A 49 -1.01 -0.24 -4.51
CA VAL A 49 -1.60 -1.58 -4.64
C VAL A 49 -1.82 -2.22 -3.27
N ALA A 50 -0.83 -2.16 -2.39
CA ALA A 50 -0.95 -2.68 -1.02
C ALA A 50 -2.06 -1.98 -0.22
N PHE A 51 -2.18 -0.66 -0.37
CA PHE A 51 -3.25 0.12 0.27
C PHE A 51 -4.64 -0.30 -0.23
N GLN A 52 -4.81 -0.43 -1.55
CA GLN A 52 -6.08 -0.88 -2.13
C GLN A 52 -6.45 -2.30 -1.66
N ALA A 53 -5.48 -3.20 -1.56
CA ALA A 53 -5.69 -4.54 -1.04
C ALA A 53 -6.09 -4.52 0.45
N ALA A 54 -5.44 -3.70 1.26
CA ALA A 54 -5.79 -3.52 2.68
C ALA A 54 -7.21 -2.94 2.83
N GLU A 55 -7.58 -1.95 2.04
CA GLU A 55 -8.89 -1.32 2.06
C GLU A 55 -10.00 -2.31 1.65
N ALA A 56 -9.73 -3.17 0.66
CA ALA A 56 -10.68 -4.19 0.25
C ALA A 56 -10.93 -5.23 1.35
N ALA A 57 -9.87 -5.69 2.03
CA ALA A 57 -9.97 -6.59 3.17
C ALA A 57 -10.70 -5.94 4.36
N LEU A 58 -10.43 -4.66 4.63
CA LEU A 58 -11.13 -3.90 5.68
C LEU A 58 -12.63 -3.79 5.38
N ARG A 59 -12.99 -3.45 4.14
CA ARG A 59 -14.39 -3.36 3.70
C ARG A 59 -15.10 -4.71 3.77
N ASP A 60 -14.41 -5.81 3.44
CA ASP A 60 -14.96 -7.16 3.60
C ASP A 60 -15.29 -7.45 5.07
N ALA A 61 -14.38 -7.13 5.99
CA ALA A 61 -14.59 -7.29 7.43
C ALA A 61 -15.78 -6.46 7.94
N GLU A 62 -15.90 -5.19 7.52
CA GLU A 62 -17.03 -4.34 7.85
C GLU A 62 -18.35 -4.90 7.32
N ASN A 63 -18.38 -5.40 6.09
CA ASN A 63 -19.56 -6.03 5.51
C ASN A 63 -19.97 -7.29 6.28
N GLN A 64 -19.01 -8.10 6.71
CA GLN A 64 -19.29 -9.26 7.56
C GLN A 64 -19.94 -8.83 8.88
N LEU A 65 -19.38 -7.82 9.55
CA LEU A 65 -19.92 -7.28 10.79
C LEU A 65 -21.32 -6.68 10.63
N GLN A 66 -21.58 -5.97 9.52
CA GLN A 66 -22.89 -5.43 9.16
C GLN A 66 -23.93 -6.54 8.96
N ASN A 67 -23.52 -7.66 8.37
CA ASN A 67 -24.38 -8.84 8.16
C ASN A 67 -24.55 -9.70 9.43
N GLY A 68 -24.01 -9.26 10.58
CA GLY A 68 -24.08 -9.99 11.85
C GLY A 68 -23.05 -11.12 11.98
N THR A 69 -22.19 -11.32 10.99
CA THR A 69 -21.12 -12.30 11.04
C THR A 69 -19.92 -11.70 11.76
N THR A 70 -19.58 -12.28 12.91
CA THR A 70 -18.30 -11.98 13.57
C THR A 70 -17.33 -13.08 13.14
N PRO A 71 -16.26 -12.79 12.39
CA PRO A 71 -15.32 -13.82 11.97
C PRO A 71 -14.65 -14.45 13.20
N ALA A 72 -14.23 -15.70 13.05
CA ALA A 72 -13.53 -16.43 14.10
C ALA A 72 -12.28 -15.65 14.55
N THR A 73 -11.90 -15.82 15.81
CA THR A 73 -10.72 -15.17 16.39
C THR A 73 -9.46 -15.47 15.56
N GLY A 74 -8.81 -14.43 15.05
CA GLY A 74 -7.57 -14.53 14.29
C GLY A 74 -7.64 -13.87 12.91
N TRP A 75 -6.63 -14.15 12.09
CA TRP A 75 -6.50 -13.61 10.74
C TRP A 75 -7.38 -14.38 9.74
N VAL A 76 -8.18 -13.64 8.99
CA VAL A 76 -8.96 -14.10 7.84
C VAL A 76 -8.30 -13.57 6.57
N THR A 77 -8.04 -14.43 5.59
CA THR A 77 -7.51 -14.02 4.29
C THR A 77 -8.65 -13.63 3.36
N TYR A 78 -8.56 -12.45 2.78
CA TYR A 78 -9.48 -11.99 1.73
C TYR A 78 -8.87 -12.26 0.37
N THR A 79 -9.40 -13.26 -0.34
CA THR A 79 -8.89 -13.63 -1.67
C THR A 79 -9.33 -12.60 -2.69
N MET A 80 -8.37 -11.91 -3.30
CA MET A 80 -8.65 -10.99 -4.39
C MET A 80 -8.27 -11.64 -5.73
N ASN A 81 -9.13 -11.48 -6.74
CA ASN A 81 -8.84 -11.95 -8.09
C ASN A 81 -7.96 -10.93 -8.84
N VAL A 82 -6.78 -10.65 -8.31
CA VAL A 82 -5.79 -9.73 -8.91
C VAL A 82 -4.43 -10.41 -8.96
N GLU A 83 -3.86 -10.47 -10.16
CA GLU A 83 -2.61 -11.15 -10.45
C GLU A 83 -1.38 -10.39 -9.95
N GLN A 84 -1.55 -9.09 -9.64
CA GLN A 84 -0.47 -8.21 -9.23
C GLN A 84 -0.10 -8.30 -7.75
N LEU A 85 -0.81 -9.09 -6.94
CA LEU A 85 -0.50 -9.20 -5.51
C LEU A 85 0.57 -10.25 -5.27
N SER A 86 1.56 -9.92 -4.47
CA SER A 86 2.51 -10.90 -3.93
C SER A 86 1.79 -11.90 -3.01
N ARG A 87 0.84 -11.40 -2.22
CA ARG A 87 0.03 -12.19 -1.27
C ARG A 87 -1.37 -11.58 -1.15
N ASN A 88 -2.37 -12.44 -0.92
CA ASN A 88 -3.72 -11.97 -0.63
C ASN A 88 -3.73 -11.14 0.67
N PRO A 89 -4.52 -10.04 0.73
CA PRO A 89 -4.69 -9.30 1.96
C PRO A 89 -5.41 -10.12 3.02
N ARG A 90 -5.32 -9.68 4.26
CA ARG A 90 -5.92 -10.34 5.42
C ARG A 90 -6.48 -9.32 6.39
N TYR A 91 -7.43 -9.71 7.21
CA TYR A 91 -7.95 -8.89 8.30
C TYR A 91 -8.19 -9.72 9.55
N GLN A 92 -8.24 -9.05 10.69
CA GLN A 92 -8.68 -9.62 11.95
C GLN A 92 -9.71 -8.69 12.59
N VAL A 93 -10.71 -9.29 13.23
CA VAL A 93 -11.75 -8.56 13.95
C VAL A 93 -11.67 -8.94 15.42
N GLN A 94 -11.54 -7.94 16.28
CA GLN A 94 -11.48 -8.11 17.72
C GLN A 94 -12.65 -7.36 18.37
N ALA A 95 -13.49 -8.08 19.10
CA ALA A 95 -14.49 -7.45 19.96
C ALA A 95 -13.78 -6.76 21.13
N LEU A 96 -14.00 -5.45 21.27
CA LEU A 96 -13.49 -4.64 22.38
C LEU A 96 -14.48 -4.56 23.55
N GLY A 97 -15.74 -4.95 23.32
CA GLY A 97 -16.78 -5.02 24.32
C GLY A 97 -17.96 -4.08 24.05
N PHE A 98 -18.92 -4.09 24.98
CA PHE A 98 -20.12 -3.26 24.87
C PHE A 98 -19.81 -1.80 25.22
N THR A 99 -20.17 -0.89 24.33
CA THR A 99 -20.00 0.55 24.54
C THR A 99 -21.27 1.22 25.06
N GLY A 100 -22.43 0.58 24.90
CA GLY A 100 -23.70 1.16 25.30
C GLY A 100 -24.86 0.20 25.12
N SER A 101 -26.00 0.59 25.68
CA SER A 101 -27.27 -0.08 25.45
C SER A 101 -28.40 0.93 25.50
N TYR A 102 -29.39 0.81 24.62
CA TYR A 102 -30.58 1.63 24.60
C TYR A 102 -31.83 0.77 24.47
N SER A 103 -32.83 1.05 25.30
CA SER A 103 -34.13 0.37 25.22
C SER A 103 -34.95 0.97 24.08
N ASN A 104 -35.35 0.15 23.12
CA ASN A 104 -36.31 0.53 22.10
C ASN A 104 -37.70 -0.01 22.46
N ASN A 105 -38.66 0.90 22.55
CA ASN A 105 -40.04 0.68 22.96
C ASN A 105 -40.75 -0.39 22.09
N GLU A 106 -40.30 -0.57 20.85
CA GLU A 106 -40.92 -1.43 19.83
C GLU A 106 -40.08 -2.67 19.50
N ARG A 107 -38.78 -2.69 19.84
CA ARG A 107 -37.80 -3.70 19.39
C ARG A 107 -36.95 -4.32 20.50
N GLY A 108 -37.21 -3.98 21.76
CA GLY A 108 -36.42 -4.46 22.90
C GLY A 108 -35.12 -3.68 23.09
N GLU A 109 -34.23 -4.21 23.93
CA GLU A 109 -32.95 -3.59 24.23
C GLU A 109 -32.00 -3.73 23.03
N VAL A 110 -31.38 -2.63 22.59
CA VAL A 110 -30.34 -2.65 21.56
C VAL A 110 -29.00 -2.37 22.21
N ARG A 111 -28.04 -3.25 21.98
CA ARG A 111 -26.70 -3.22 22.55
C ARG A 111 -25.73 -2.76 21.48
N GLU A 112 -24.89 -1.80 21.84
CA GLU A 112 -23.80 -1.35 20.99
C GLU A 112 -22.52 -2.08 21.40
N GLU A 113 -21.92 -2.78 20.46
CA GLU A 113 -20.65 -3.48 20.66
C GLU A 113 -19.59 -2.87 19.75
N LEU A 114 -18.45 -2.54 20.35
CA LEU A 114 -17.31 -1.95 19.67
C LEU A 114 -16.36 -3.06 19.21
N TYR A 115 -15.94 -2.96 17.96
CA TYR A 115 -15.00 -3.84 17.31
C TYR A 115 -13.79 -3.04 16.83
N ARG A 116 -12.60 -3.65 16.94
CA ARG A 116 -11.41 -3.23 16.21
C ARG A 116 -11.24 -4.13 15.01
N ILE A 117 -11.02 -3.52 13.86
CA ILE A 117 -10.70 -4.21 12.62
C ILE A 117 -9.30 -3.79 12.23
N GLU A 118 -8.40 -4.76 12.10
CA GLU A 118 -7.07 -4.54 11.55
C GLU A 118 -6.98 -5.29 10.22
N ALA A 119 -6.63 -4.58 9.15
CA ALA A 119 -6.49 -5.14 7.81
C ALA A 119 -5.08 -4.91 7.28
N GLN A 120 -4.49 -5.93 6.68
CA GLN A 120 -3.17 -5.89 6.08
C GLN A 120 -3.25 -6.23 4.59
N GLY A 121 -2.74 -5.34 3.75
CA GLY A 121 -2.58 -5.54 2.32
C GLY A 121 -1.12 -5.65 1.93
N PHE A 122 -0.87 -6.40 0.86
CA PHE A 122 0.47 -6.64 0.32
C PHE A 122 0.55 -6.08 -1.09
N GLY A 123 1.68 -5.48 -1.43
CA GLY A 123 1.95 -4.99 -2.77
C GLY A 123 2.27 -6.13 -3.74
N SER A 124 2.78 -5.75 -4.90
CA SER A 124 3.38 -6.63 -5.89
C SER A 124 4.73 -7.18 -5.43
N SER A 125 5.46 -6.44 -4.58
CA SER A 125 6.65 -6.95 -3.88
C SER A 125 6.28 -7.60 -2.54
N GLU A 126 7.04 -8.61 -2.11
CA GLU A 126 6.91 -9.22 -0.77
C GLU A 126 7.24 -8.23 0.36
N ASP A 127 8.07 -7.22 0.08
CA ASP A 127 8.55 -6.25 1.07
C ASP A 127 7.55 -5.11 1.33
N THR A 128 6.56 -4.96 0.45
CA THR A 128 5.58 -3.87 0.56
C THR A 128 4.33 -4.39 1.25
N SER A 129 4.10 -3.92 2.48
CA SER A 129 2.84 -4.16 3.18
C SER A 129 2.29 -2.88 3.81
N VAL A 130 0.96 -2.78 3.83
CA VAL A 130 0.21 -1.68 4.44
C VAL A 130 -0.75 -2.28 5.45
N THR A 131 -0.84 -1.66 6.63
CA THR A 131 -1.80 -2.04 7.66
C THR A 131 -2.75 -0.87 7.92
N LEU A 132 -4.04 -1.16 7.95
CA LEU A 132 -5.12 -0.23 8.28
C LEU A 132 -5.79 -0.70 9.57
N GLU A 133 -6.09 0.22 10.46
CA GLU A 133 -6.85 -0.04 11.70
C GLU A 133 -8.08 0.85 11.71
N THR A 134 -9.24 0.27 12.01
CA THR A 134 -10.50 1.02 12.20
C THR A 134 -11.28 0.49 13.40
N LEU A 135 -12.12 1.34 13.96
CA LEU A 135 -13.07 1.00 15.01
C LEU A 135 -14.49 0.99 14.41
N TYR A 136 -15.21 -0.09 14.65
CA TYR A 136 -16.56 -0.30 14.12
C TYR A 136 -17.54 -0.55 15.27
N VAL A 137 -18.66 0.17 15.30
CA VAL A 137 -19.73 -0.06 16.29
C VAL A 137 -20.87 -0.81 15.61
N ARG A 138 -21.23 -1.96 16.17
CA ARG A 138 -22.38 -2.76 15.74
C ARG A 138 -23.52 -2.63 16.73
N GLN A 139 -24.71 -2.31 16.24
CA GLN A 139 -25.95 -2.34 17.02
C GLN A 139 -26.62 -3.72 16.92
N GLN A 140 -26.83 -4.39 18.03
CA GLN A 140 -27.43 -5.72 18.13
C GLN A 140 -28.69 -5.67 18.97
N GLN A 141 -29.79 -6.20 18.47
CA GLN A 141 -31.00 -6.38 19.26
C GLN A 141 -30.76 -7.52 20.28
N ALA A 142 -30.93 -7.23 21.57
CA ALA A 142 -30.94 -8.24 22.61
C ALA A 142 -32.21 -9.07 22.48
N GLU A 143 -32.05 -10.39 22.42
CA GLU A 143 -33.18 -11.31 22.38
C GLU A 143 -34.01 -11.19 23.67
N VAL A 144 -35.33 -11.00 23.52
CA VAL A 144 -36.26 -10.95 24.65
C VAL A 144 -36.30 -12.35 25.28
N ILE A 145 -35.55 -12.54 26.37
CA ILE A 145 -35.62 -13.76 27.17
C ILE A 145 -37.02 -13.79 27.79
N THR A 146 -37.95 -14.48 27.13
CA THR A 146 -39.30 -14.67 27.66
C THR A 146 -39.24 -15.85 28.65
N PRO A 147 -39.73 -15.69 29.90
CA PRO A 147 -39.64 -16.71 30.94
C PRO A 147 -40.49 -17.96 30.68
#